data_AF-A0A3B1E7G0-F1
#
_entry.id   AF-A0A3B1E7G0-F1
#
_cell.length_a   1.000
_cell.length_b   1.000
_cell.length_c   1.000
_cell.angle_alpha   90.00
_cell.angle_beta   90.00
_cell.angle_gamma   90.00
#
_symmetry.space_group_name_H-M   'P 1'
#
loop_
_entity.id
_entity.type
_entity.pdbx_description
1 polymer ?
#
loop_
_entity_poly.entity_id
_entity_poly.type
_entity_poly.pdbx_seq_one_letter_code
_entity_poly.pdbx_strand_id
1 'polypeptide(L)'
;MTKAQVGWMAAVMGVVGVAGGVVVGLGSSVANAQEAGPLEGPGIEVREVPGVTASFGTGDAGRFGARERSVPLPIFLEAINSLSSEEADEGLALSAAQLEYLRVEVRAFREELAAFAEASGDEVRALVGQLPQHERGRAAGEIRRLERLGQMLDRLEKSDGFLRAERRSFRERNGEELDRRPRRSGEKKEGFSLRFRRQPEGAVGEPGSMMEPMQERMEAGDGPLDAHARLVELQSAAPSQGELEIRLWEMLAEPQREVVGAALDAYLAEVQARREEQRLAKEIERRKGSAKGRTPSDRKRGENAQGVRGLGLDNATMGRVLEVLDTGTIPQKLWSRLPDRIR
;
A
#
# COMPACT_ATOMS: atom_id res chain seq x y z
N MET A 1 -17.05 -48.83 6.42
CA MET A 1 -16.92 -47.49 7.03
C MET A 1 -15.65 -46.87 6.47
N THR A 2 -15.62 -45.78 5.70
CA THR A 2 -16.62 -44.88 5.10
C THR A 2 -16.04 -44.36 3.78
N LYS A 3 -16.82 -44.45 2.70
CA LYS A 3 -16.57 -43.88 1.37
C LYS A 3 -17.00 -42.40 1.40
N ALA A 4 -16.10 -41.47 1.10
CA ALA A 4 -16.45 -40.09 0.75
C ALA A 4 -15.27 -39.43 0.01
N GLN A 5 -15.09 -39.78 -1.26
CA GLN A 5 -14.17 -39.08 -2.16
C GLN A 5 -14.74 -39.18 -3.59
N VAL A 6 -15.79 -38.42 -3.87
CA VAL A 6 -16.33 -38.20 -5.23
C VAL A 6 -17.01 -36.83 -5.26
N GLY A 7 -16.59 -35.97 -6.20
CA GLY A 7 -17.51 -35.07 -6.91
C GLY A 7 -17.54 -33.61 -6.49
N TRP A 8 -16.53 -32.83 -6.87
CA TRP A 8 -16.66 -31.38 -7.10
C TRP A 8 -15.97 -31.01 -8.42
N MET A 9 -16.48 -31.56 -9.53
CA MET A 9 -16.21 -31.07 -10.89
C MET A 9 -17.40 -31.45 -11.78
N ALA A 10 -18.46 -30.63 -11.74
CA ALA A 10 -19.46 -30.46 -12.79
C ALA A 10 -20.65 -29.70 -12.21
N ALA A 11 -20.83 -28.43 -12.58
CA ALA A 11 -22.13 -27.79 -12.85
C ALA A 11 -22.05 -26.26 -12.87
N VAL A 12 -21.52 -25.67 -13.95
CA VAL A 12 -22.06 -24.41 -14.51
C VAL A 12 -21.92 -24.47 -16.04
N MET A 13 -22.71 -25.31 -16.69
CA MET A 13 -23.08 -25.12 -18.10
C MET A 13 -24.58 -24.85 -18.13
N GLY A 14 -24.92 -23.57 -18.07
CA GLY A 14 -26.27 -23.04 -18.22
C GLY A 14 -26.43 -22.38 -19.59
N VAL A 15 -26.99 -23.15 -20.51
CA VAL A 15 -27.50 -22.82 -21.83
C VAL A 15 -28.15 -21.43 -21.93
N VAL A 16 -27.66 -20.57 -22.83
CA VAL A 16 -28.47 -19.54 -23.49
C VAL A 16 -28.40 -19.80 -24.99
N GLY A 17 -29.46 -20.43 -25.51
CA GLY A 17 -29.70 -20.54 -26.94
C GLY A 17 -30.41 -19.29 -27.44
N VAL A 18 -29.85 -18.64 -28.46
CA VAL A 18 -30.57 -17.71 -29.33
C VAL A 18 -30.30 -18.10 -30.78
N ALA A 19 -31.36 -18.64 -31.39
CA ALA A 19 -31.82 -18.53 -32.77
C ALA A 19 -30.79 -18.45 -33.93
N GLY A 20 -30.94 -19.41 -34.86
CA GLY A 20 -30.20 -19.48 -36.11
C GLY A 20 -30.68 -18.56 -37.23
N GLY A 21 -29.94 -18.65 -38.34
CA GLY A 21 -30.22 -18.05 -39.65
C GLY A 21 -29.26 -16.88 -39.94
N VAL A 22 -28.46 -16.82 -41.00
CA VAL A 22 -28.50 -17.45 -42.33
C VAL A 22 -27.07 -17.44 -42.88
N VAL A 23 -26.64 -18.56 -43.47
CA VAL A 23 -25.41 -18.66 -44.29
C VAL A 23 -25.77 -18.31 -45.73
N VAL A 24 -25.20 -17.23 -46.26
CA VAL A 24 -25.03 -17.01 -47.70
C VAL A 24 -23.56 -16.65 -47.91
N GLY A 25 -22.83 -17.58 -48.54
CA GLY A 25 -21.49 -17.31 -49.04
C GLY A 25 -21.52 -16.52 -50.34
N LEU A 26 -20.40 -15.88 -50.67
CA LEU A 26 -19.84 -15.68 -52.01
C LEU A 26 -18.58 -14.81 -51.89
N GLY A 27 -17.50 -15.19 -52.59
CA GLY A 27 -16.48 -14.22 -53.02
C GLY A 27 -15.07 -14.43 -52.46
N SER A 28 -14.39 -15.47 -52.94
CA SER A 28 -12.93 -15.52 -52.97
C SER A 28 -12.38 -14.53 -54.01
N SER A 29 -11.54 -13.60 -53.58
CA SER A 29 -10.56 -12.93 -54.43
C SER A 29 -9.30 -12.63 -53.64
N VAL A 30 -8.24 -13.36 -53.99
CA VAL A 30 -6.86 -13.18 -53.57
C VAL A 30 -6.22 -12.19 -54.55
N ALA A 31 -5.67 -11.06 -54.08
CA ALA A 31 -4.53 -10.35 -54.68
C ALA A 31 -4.30 -8.98 -54.03
N ASN A 32 -3.33 -8.87 -53.11
CA ASN A 32 -2.10 -8.11 -53.34
C ASN A 32 -1.25 -8.12 -52.07
N ALA A 33 -0.07 -8.73 -52.21
CA ALA A 33 1.02 -8.60 -51.25
C ALA A 33 1.60 -7.18 -51.37
N GLN A 34 1.34 -6.34 -50.38
CA GLN A 34 2.17 -5.19 -50.06
C GLN A 34 2.62 -5.36 -48.62
N GLU A 35 3.90 -5.12 -48.40
CA GLU A 35 4.59 -5.16 -47.12
C GLU A 35 3.83 -4.34 -46.06
N ALA A 36 3.02 -5.02 -45.26
CA ALA A 36 2.32 -4.42 -44.15
C ALA A 36 3.33 -4.25 -43.00
N GLY A 37 3.49 -3.02 -42.55
CA GLY A 37 4.13 -2.72 -41.26
C GLY A 37 3.48 -3.50 -40.12
N PRO A 38 4.10 -3.51 -38.93
CA PRO A 38 3.60 -4.26 -37.77
C PRO A 38 2.10 -3.98 -37.60
N LEU A 39 1.30 -5.06 -37.59
CA LEU A 39 -0.15 -5.05 -37.47
C LEU A 39 -0.56 -4.16 -36.29
N GLU A 40 -0.91 -2.91 -36.58
CA GLU A 40 -1.66 -2.06 -35.68
C GLU A 40 -3.03 -2.73 -35.56
N GLY A 41 -3.25 -3.41 -34.45
CA GLY A 41 -4.57 -3.92 -34.11
C GLY A 41 -5.60 -2.78 -34.12
N PRO A 42 -6.89 -3.08 -34.34
CA PRO A 42 -7.94 -2.06 -34.24
C PRO A 42 -7.76 -1.31 -32.92
N GLY A 43 -7.66 0.02 -33.00
CA GLY A 43 -7.44 0.88 -31.85
C GLY A 43 -8.51 0.62 -30.81
N ILE A 44 -8.15 -0.11 -29.76
CA ILE A 44 -9.03 -0.30 -28.61
C ILE A 44 -9.00 1.04 -27.88
N GLU A 45 -10.10 1.79 -27.96
CA GLU A 45 -10.33 2.92 -27.05
C GLU A 45 -10.36 2.34 -25.63
N VAL A 46 -9.24 2.45 -24.92
CA VAL A 46 -9.18 2.11 -23.51
C VAL A 46 -10.05 3.14 -22.81
N ARG A 47 -11.29 2.78 -22.49
CA ARG A 47 -12.15 3.56 -21.59
C ARG A 47 -11.56 3.46 -20.20
N GLU A 48 -10.57 4.32 -19.94
CA GLU A 48 -9.92 4.42 -18.63
C GLU A 48 -10.93 4.91 -17.59
N VAL A 49 -11.04 4.17 -16.49
CA VAL A 49 -11.80 4.60 -15.32
C VAL A 49 -10.96 5.61 -14.56
N PRO A 50 -11.42 6.85 -14.33
CA PRO A 50 -10.69 7.85 -13.54
C PRO A 50 -10.29 7.28 -12.18
N GLY A 51 -9.00 7.27 -11.87
CA GLY A 51 -8.45 6.74 -10.61
C GLY A 51 -8.22 5.22 -10.55
N VAL A 52 -8.58 4.48 -11.60
CA VAL A 52 -8.26 3.06 -11.78
C VAL A 52 -7.45 2.90 -13.08
N THR A 53 -6.27 3.49 -13.11
CA THR A 53 -5.25 3.14 -14.09
C THR A 53 -4.65 1.80 -13.68
N ALA A 54 -5.35 0.71 -14.02
CA ALA A 54 -4.71 -0.60 -14.12
C ALA A 54 -3.83 -0.62 -15.38
N SER A 55 -2.88 0.30 -15.50
CA SER A 55 -1.76 0.12 -16.40
C SER A 55 -0.90 -0.98 -15.81
N PHE A 56 -1.22 -2.22 -16.18
CA PHE A 56 -0.30 -3.36 -16.16
C PHE A 56 0.82 -3.12 -17.18
N GLY A 57 1.53 -1.99 -17.05
CA GLY A 57 2.74 -1.72 -17.80
C GLY A 57 3.83 -2.65 -17.29
N THR A 58 4.05 -3.75 -18.01
CA THR A 58 5.18 -4.70 -17.85
C THR A 58 6.53 -4.07 -18.23
N GLY A 59 6.72 -2.77 -17.95
CA GLY A 59 7.87 -1.99 -18.37
C GLY A 59 8.37 -1.10 -17.23
N ASP A 60 9.40 -1.58 -16.55
CA ASP A 60 10.47 -0.80 -15.93
C ASP A 60 10.07 0.49 -15.16
N ALA A 61 9.07 0.38 -14.28
CA ALA A 61 8.73 1.43 -13.32
C ALA A 61 9.84 1.51 -12.25
N GLY A 62 10.80 2.40 -12.49
CA GLY A 62 11.83 2.77 -11.53
C GLY A 62 11.26 2.99 -10.13
N ARG A 63 12.06 2.63 -9.11
CA ARG A 63 11.83 2.50 -7.66
C ARG A 63 10.98 3.58 -6.93
N PHE A 64 10.49 4.61 -7.62
CA PHE A 64 9.66 5.70 -7.13
C PHE A 64 8.42 6.00 -7.99
N GLY A 65 8.09 5.15 -8.97
CA GLY A 65 6.82 5.20 -9.68
C GLY A 65 5.68 5.15 -8.66
N ALA A 66 5.07 6.29 -8.42
CA ALA A 66 3.87 6.38 -7.62
C ALA A 66 2.85 5.49 -8.29
N ARG A 67 2.64 4.28 -7.75
CA ARG A 67 1.40 3.54 -7.95
C ARG A 67 0.32 4.59 -7.77
N GLU A 68 -0.32 5.02 -8.86
CA GLU A 68 -1.52 5.84 -8.78
C GLU A 68 -2.40 5.09 -7.80
N ARG A 69 -2.59 5.72 -6.64
CA ARG A 69 -3.05 4.99 -5.47
C ARG A 69 -4.50 4.71 -5.76
N SER A 70 -4.79 3.47 -6.15
CA SER A 70 -6.14 3.03 -6.41
C SER A 70 -7.03 3.47 -5.26
N VAL A 71 -8.17 4.05 -5.60
CA VAL A 71 -9.13 4.50 -4.60
C VAL A 71 -9.51 3.28 -3.75
N PRO A 72 -9.54 3.38 -2.42
CA PRO A 72 -9.98 2.26 -1.60
C PRO A 72 -11.41 1.88 -1.98
N LEU A 73 -11.68 0.57 -2.20
CA LEU A 73 -13.01 0.07 -2.56
C LEU A 73 -14.15 0.64 -1.69
N PRO A 74 -14.00 0.86 -0.37
CA PRO A 74 -15.05 1.49 0.44
C PRO A 74 -15.47 2.87 -0.06
N ILE A 75 -14.50 3.68 -0.47
CA ILE A 75 -14.74 5.03 -0.97
C ILE A 75 -15.36 4.96 -2.36
N PHE A 76 -14.94 4.00 -3.18
CA PHE A 76 -15.55 3.75 -4.48
C PHE A 76 -17.03 3.35 -4.37
N LEU A 77 -17.33 2.39 -3.49
CA LEU A 77 -18.71 1.96 -3.24
C LEU A 77 -19.54 3.07 -2.58
N GLU A 78 -18.94 3.87 -1.69
CA GLU A 78 -19.59 5.06 -1.11
C GLU A 78 -19.95 6.09 -2.19
N ALA A 79 -19.04 6.34 -3.14
CA ALA A 79 -19.29 7.23 -4.26
C ALA A 79 -20.44 6.73 -5.15
N ILE A 80 -20.50 5.42 -5.45
CA ILE A 80 -21.65 4.84 -6.17
C ILE A 80 -22.93 4.97 -5.35
N ASN A 81 -22.88 4.69 -4.05
CA ASN A 81 -24.04 4.77 -3.17
C ASN A 81 -24.59 6.20 -3.01
N SER A 82 -23.79 7.23 -3.30
CA SER A 82 -24.29 8.61 -3.35
C SER A 82 -25.39 8.80 -4.41
N LEU A 83 -25.35 8.01 -5.49
CA LEU A 83 -26.38 7.98 -6.53
C LEU A 83 -27.69 7.32 -6.10
N SER A 84 -27.71 6.57 -4.98
CA SER A 84 -28.94 6.01 -4.41
C SER A 84 -29.53 6.85 -3.28
N SER A 85 -28.96 8.02 -2.99
CA SER A 85 -29.54 8.94 -2.04
C SER A 85 -30.86 9.52 -2.56
N GLU A 86 -31.81 9.80 -1.67
CA GLU A 86 -33.06 10.51 -2.00
C GLU A 86 -32.80 11.92 -2.56
N GLU A 87 -31.57 12.43 -2.43
CA GLU A 87 -31.11 13.73 -2.91
C GLU A 87 -30.57 13.68 -4.35
N ALA A 88 -30.35 12.49 -4.93
CA ALA A 88 -29.88 12.36 -6.30
C ALA A 88 -31.00 12.71 -7.29
N ASP A 89 -30.68 13.49 -8.33
CA ASP A 89 -31.63 13.82 -9.39
C ASP A 89 -32.19 12.52 -10.04
N GLU A 90 -33.47 12.52 -10.43
CA GLU A 90 -34.14 11.32 -10.97
C GLU A 90 -33.42 10.68 -12.17
N GLY A 91 -32.72 11.48 -12.98
CA GLY A 91 -31.92 10.99 -14.12
C GLY A 91 -30.53 10.45 -13.74
N LEU A 92 -30.07 10.71 -12.52
CA LEU A 92 -28.79 10.23 -11.97
C LEU A 92 -29.00 9.07 -10.99
N ALA A 93 -30.20 8.95 -10.41
CA ALA A 93 -30.52 7.91 -9.44
C ALA A 93 -30.26 6.50 -9.99
N LEU A 94 -29.70 5.62 -9.16
CA LEU A 94 -29.54 4.22 -9.55
C LEU A 94 -30.89 3.54 -9.69
N SER A 95 -31.13 2.90 -10.83
CA SER A 95 -32.32 2.09 -11.02
C SER A 95 -32.32 0.87 -10.08
N ALA A 96 -33.50 0.35 -9.75
CA ALA A 96 -33.62 -0.85 -8.91
C ALA A 96 -32.86 -2.06 -9.51
N ALA A 97 -32.81 -2.17 -10.83
CA ALA A 97 -32.06 -3.22 -11.53
C ALA A 97 -30.54 -3.05 -11.36
N GLN A 98 -30.02 -1.82 -11.47
CA GLN A 98 -28.61 -1.52 -11.24
C GLN A 98 -28.20 -1.80 -9.79
N LEU A 99 -29.06 -1.44 -8.83
CA LEU A 99 -28.81 -1.72 -7.41
C LEU A 99 -28.74 -3.22 -7.12
N GLU A 100 -29.62 -4.00 -7.72
CA GLU A 100 -29.59 -5.45 -7.55
C GLU A 100 -28.35 -6.07 -8.21
N TYR A 101 -28.00 -5.62 -9.42
CA TYR A 101 -26.77 -6.04 -10.08
C TYR A 101 -25.53 -5.75 -9.24
N LEU A 102 -25.42 -4.54 -8.68
CA LEU A 102 -24.31 -4.14 -7.82
C LEU A 102 -24.17 -5.09 -6.61
N ARG A 103 -25.29 -5.42 -5.94
CA ARG A 103 -25.30 -6.36 -4.82
C ARG A 103 -24.83 -7.75 -5.23
N VAL A 104 -25.29 -8.25 -6.37
CA VAL A 104 -24.91 -9.57 -6.89
C VAL A 104 -23.41 -9.61 -7.17
N GLU A 105 -22.85 -8.61 -7.85
CA GLU A 105 -21.40 -8.54 -8.15
C GLU A 105 -20.54 -8.44 -6.88
N VAL A 106 -20.94 -7.60 -5.92
CA VAL A 106 -20.20 -7.46 -4.65
C VAL A 106 -20.26 -8.76 -3.84
N ARG A 107 -21.40 -9.45 -3.82
CA ARG A 107 -21.54 -10.76 -3.17
C ARG A 107 -20.66 -11.81 -3.87
N ALA A 108 -20.71 -11.89 -5.20
CA ALA A 108 -19.91 -12.82 -5.99
C ALA A 108 -18.41 -12.63 -5.72
N PHE A 109 -17.93 -11.38 -5.76
CA PHE A 109 -16.53 -11.06 -5.46
C PHE A 109 -16.13 -11.44 -4.03
N ARG A 110 -17.01 -11.25 -3.04
CA ARG A 110 -16.76 -11.70 -1.67
C ARG A 110 -16.62 -13.23 -1.59
N GLU A 111 -17.49 -13.96 -2.29
CA GLU A 111 -17.46 -15.42 -2.34
C GLU A 111 -16.18 -15.92 -3.02
N GLU A 112 -15.75 -15.28 -4.12
CA GLU A 112 -14.46 -15.55 -4.77
C GLU A 112 -13.28 -15.32 -3.82
N LEU A 113 -13.27 -14.21 -3.05
CA LEU A 113 -12.23 -13.94 -2.06
C LEU A 113 -12.21 -14.99 -0.94
N ALA A 114 -13.38 -15.43 -0.48
CA ALA A 114 -13.49 -16.46 0.55
C ALA A 114 -12.97 -17.81 0.02
N ALA A 115 -13.37 -18.19 -1.20
CA ALA A 115 -12.91 -19.41 -1.85
C ALA A 115 -11.39 -19.39 -2.07
N PHE A 116 -10.83 -18.26 -2.49
CA PHE A 116 -9.37 -18.09 -2.62
C PHE A 116 -8.66 -18.21 -1.27
N ALA A 117 -9.19 -17.56 -0.21
CA ALA A 117 -8.60 -17.64 1.12
C ALA A 117 -8.64 -19.07 1.69
N GLU A 118 -9.70 -19.83 1.41
CA GLU A 118 -9.81 -21.24 1.80
C GLU A 118 -8.84 -22.13 1.01
N ALA A 119 -8.79 -21.98 -0.32
CA ALA A 119 -7.96 -22.82 -1.19
C ALA A 119 -6.46 -22.55 -1.05
N SER A 120 -6.07 -21.27 -0.94
CA SER A 120 -4.67 -20.84 -1.00
C SER A 120 -4.11 -20.39 0.35
N GLY A 121 -4.94 -20.18 1.37
CA GLY A 121 -4.53 -19.52 2.61
C GLY A 121 -3.43 -20.24 3.38
N ASP A 122 -3.47 -21.57 3.44
CA ASP A 122 -2.44 -22.38 4.10
C ASP A 122 -1.12 -22.36 3.31
N GLU A 123 -1.18 -22.49 1.98
CA GLU A 123 -0.02 -22.43 1.10
C GLU A 123 0.68 -21.07 1.21
N VAL A 124 -0.08 -19.98 1.11
CA VAL A 124 0.47 -18.63 1.22
C VAL A 124 1.09 -18.42 2.62
N ARG A 125 0.46 -18.90 3.70
CA ARG A 125 1.05 -18.82 5.06
C ARG A 125 2.35 -19.61 5.18
N ALA A 126 2.44 -20.79 4.56
CA ALA A 126 3.66 -21.58 4.55
C ALA A 126 4.79 -20.87 3.78
N LEU A 127 4.50 -20.34 2.58
CA LEU A 127 5.45 -19.60 1.75
C LEU A 127 5.97 -18.34 2.45
N VAL A 128 5.08 -17.59 3.13
CA VAL A 128 5.49 -16.43 3.94
C VAL A 128 6.44 -16.84 5.09
N GLY A 129 6.29 -18.05 5.64
CA GLY A 129 7.22 -18.59 6.64
C GLY A 129 8.64 -18.83 6.10
N GLN A 130 8.78 -19.03 4.79
CA GLN A 130 10.05 -19.29 4.11
C GLN A 130 10.78 -18.00 3.69
N LEU A 131 10.06 -16.88 3.55
CA LEU A 131 10.66 -15.59 3.16
C LEU A 131 11.66 -15.04 4.20
N PRO A 132 12.59 -14.15 3.81
CA PRO A 132 13.41 -13.38 4.74
C PRO A 132 12.58 -12.53 5.70
N GLN A 133 13.03 -12.36 6.96
CA GLN A 133 12.28 -11.68 8.03
C GLN A 133 11.77 -10.28 7.64
N HIS A 134 12.55 -9.52 6.86
CA HIS A 134 12.18 -8.17 6.43
C HIS A 134 11.05 -8.14 5.38
N GLU A 135 10.79 -9.26 4.69
CA GLU A 135 9.73 -9.40 3.69
C GLU A 135 8.46 -10.04 4.26
N ARG A 136 8.59 -10.90 5.27
CA ARG A 136 7.45 -11.60 5.90
C ARG A 136 6.32 -10.66 6.32
N GLY A 137 6.68 -9.51 6.91
CA GLY A 137 5.70 -8.53 7.38
C GLY A 137 4.88 -7.91 6.25
N ARG A 138 5.50 -7.71 5.08
CA ARG A 138 4.82 -7.16 3.89
C ARG A 138 3.87 -8.19 3.30
N ALA A 139 4.36 -9.40 3.04
CA ALA A 139 3.56 -10.48 2.45
C ALA A 139 2.39 -10.89 3.38
N ALA A 140 2.63 -11.03 4.69
CA ALA A 140 1.56 -11.27 5.66
C ALA A 140 0.54 -10.12 5.72
N GLY A 141 0.98 -8.88 5.50
CA GLY A 141 0.12 -7.71 5.46
C GLY A 141 -0.86 -7.72 4.28
N GLU A 142 -0.43 -8.24 3.13
CA GLU A 142 -1.26 -8.38 1.92
C GLU A 142 -2.35 -9.45 2.10
N ILE A 143 -2.03 -10.60 2.69
CA ILE A 143 -3.03 -11.65 3.02
C ILE A 143 -4.11 -11.09 3.96
N ARG A 144 -3.67 -10.44 5.06
CA ARG A 144 -4.58 -9.81 6.01
C ARG A 144 -5.37 -8.67 5.38
N ARG A 145 -4.93 -8.09 4.27
CA ARG A 145 -5.69 -7.09 3.53
C ARG A 145 -6.86 -7.75 2.80
N LEU A 146 -6.63 -8.88 2.11
CA LEU A 146 -7.69 -9.64 1.44
C LEU A 146 -8.74 -10.17 2.43
N GLU A 147 -8.31 -10.73 3.55
CA GLU A 147 -9.23 -11.18 4.61
C GLU A 147 -10.06 -10.03 5.19
N ARG A 148 -9.42 -8.88 5.46
CA ARG A 148 -10.13 -7.68 5.94
C ARG A 148 -11.10 -7.15 4.89
N LEU A 149 -10.76 -7.23 3.61
CA LEU A 149 -11.64 -6.83 2.51
C LEU A 149 -12.89 -7.72 2.49
N GLY A 150 -12.73 -9.05 2.55
CA GLY A 150 -13.86 -9.98 2.64
C GLY A 150 -14.75 -9.73 3.86
N GLN A 151 -14.16 -9.52 5.04
CA GLN A 151 -14.91 -9.19 6.27
C GLN A 151 -15.65 -7.85 6.17
N MET A 152 -15.06 -6.87 5.50
CA MET A 152 -15.66 -5.56 5.30
C MET A 152 -16.86 -5.65 4.35
N LEU A 153 -16.72 -6.38 3.23
CA LEU A 153 -17.83 -6.65 2.31
C LEU A 153 -18.97 -7.43 3.00
N ASP A 154 -18.62 -8.39 3.86
CA ASP A 154 -19.60 -9.12 4.67
C ASP A 154 -20.37 -8.20 5.64
N ARG A 155 -19.67 -7.25 6.29
CA ARG A 155 -20.35 -6.24 7.13
C ARG A 155 -21.24 -5.33 6.32
N LEU A 156 -20.76 -4.90 5.15
CA LEU A 156 -21.49 -4.05 4.23
C LEU A 156 -22.78 -4.71 3.77
N GLU A 157 -22.77 -6.01 3.44
CA GLU A 157 -23.96 -6.77 3.06
C GLU A 157 -24.91 -6.98 4.25
N LYS A 158 -24.39 -7.32 5.43
CA LYS A 158 -25.22 -7.56 6.64
C LYS A 158 -25.83 -6.29 7.21
N SER A 159 -25.17 -5.15 7.04
CA SER A 159 -25.82 -3.88 7.24
C SER A 159 -26.69 -3.64 6.03
N ASP A 160 -28.01 -3.70 6.15
CA ASP A 160 -28.93 -3.14 5.13
C ASP A 160 -28.56 -1.68 4.74
N GLY A 161 -27.67 -1.05 5.52
CA GLY A 161 -26.91 0.17 5.25
C GLY A 161 -25.95 0.16 4.07
N PHE A 162 -25.80 -0.92 3.28
CA PHE A 162 -25.13 -0.80 1.97
C PHE A 162 -25.82 0.24 1.09
N LEU A 163 -27.15 0.34 1.19
CA LEU A 163 -27.97 1.33 0.47
C LEU A 163 -28.84 2.20 1.38
N ARG A 164 -29.04 1.82 2.64
CA ARG A 164 -29.55 2.77 3.64
C ARG A 164 -28.39 3.60 4.17
N ALA A 165 -27.94 4.56 3.36
CA ALA A 165 -27.20 5.71 3.83
C ALA A 165 -28.11 6.61 4.70
N GLU A 166 -28.81 6.05 5.68
CA GLU A 166 -29.47 6.80 6.74
C GLU A 166 -28.37 7.46 7.58
N ARG A 167 -28.02 8.67 7.15
CA ARG A 167 -27.92 9.86 8.01
C ARG A 167 -27.00 9.75 9.23
N ARG A 168 -25.84 9.14 9.08
CA ARG A 168 -24.68 9.54 9.89
C ARG A 168 -23.54 9.83 8.98
N SER A 169 -23.68 10.94 8.26
CA SER A 169 -22.61 11.52 7.46
C SER A 169 -21.33 11.47 8.29
N PHE A 170 -20.29 10.88 7.72
CA PHE A 170 -18.97 10.84 8.33
C PHE A 170 -18.48 12.26 8.71
N ARG A 171 -19.05 13.27 8.03
CA ARG A 171 -18.90 14.71 8.30
C ARG A 171 -19.45 15.15 9.66
N GLU A 172 -20.56 14.59 10.17
CA GLU A 172 -21.03 14.87 11.54
C GLU A 172 -20.12 14.24 12.61
N ARG A 173 -19.56 13.06 12.35
CA ARG A 173 -18.62 12.42 13.28
C ARG A 173 -17.30 13.18 13.42
N ASN A 174 -16.79 13.79 12.36
CA ASN A 174 -15.57 14.61 12.43
C ASN A 174 -15.85 16.09 12.77
N GLY A 175 -17.06 16.59 12.52
CA GLY A 175 -17.46 17.97 12.83
C GLY A 175 -17.78 18.21 14.31
N GLU A 176 -18.39 17.24 15.01
CA GLU A 176 -18.74 17.40 16.42
C GLU A 176 -17.60 17.10 17.41
N GLU A 177 -16.47 16.53 16.97
CA GLU A 177 -15.37 16.20 17.88
C GLU A 177 -14.45 17.40 18.19
N LEU A 178 -14.58 18.53 17.47
CA LEU A 178 -13.83 19.76 17.74
C LEU A 178 -14.43 20.64 18.84
N ASP A 179 -15.67 20.39 19.28
CA ASP A 179 -16.31 21.14 20.38
C ASP A 179 -16.35 20.36 21.70
N ARG A 180 -15.72 19.19 21.76
CA ARG A 180 -15.46 18.47 23.01
C ARG A 180 -14.29 19.12 23.74
N ARG A 181 -14.65 20.21 24.44
CA ARG A 181 -14.07 20.77 25.67
C ARG A 181 -12.54 20.59 25.83
N PRO A 182 -11.76 21.69 25.96
CA PRO A 182 -10.37 21.57 26.38
C PRO A 182 -10.33 20.75 27.67
N ARG A 183 -9.73 19.57 27.63
CA ARG A 183 -9.41 18.79 28.82
C ARG A 183 -8.63 19.73 29.72
N ARG A 184 -9.28 20.19 30.80
CA ARG A 184 -8.68 20.96 31.89
C ARG A 184 -7.40 20.25 32.31
N SER A 185 -6.27 20.79 31.85
CA SER A 185 -4.94 20.44 32.30
C SER A 185 -4.79 20.95 33.73
N GLY A 186 -5.28 20.18 34.70
CA GLY A 186 -5.23 20.59 36.10
C GLY A 186 -5.35 19.45 37.12
N GLU A 187 -5.56 18.21 36.68
CA GLU A 187 -5.63 17.09 37.60
C GLU A 187 -4.27 16.37 37.62
N LYS A 188 -3.45 16.76 38.59
CA LYS A 188 -2.26 16.00 39.01
C LYS A 188 -2.73 14.60 39.40
N LYS A 189 -2.62 13.64 38.46
CA LYS A 189 -2.67 12.22 38.79
C LYS A 189 -1.38 11.85 39.51
N GLU A 190 -1.36 12.13 40.80
CA GLU A 190 -0.53 11.37 41.73
C GLU A 190 -0.98 9.91 41.69
N GLY A 191 -0.03 8.99 41.50
CA GLY A 191 -0.23 7.59 41.87
C GLY A 191 -0.93 6.69 40.85
N PHE A 192 -0.39 6.55 39.63
CA PHE A 192 -0.54 5.28 38.91
C PHE A 192 0.84 4.70 38.61
N SER A 193 1.47 4.19 39.67
CA SER A 193 2.61 3.29 39.55
C SER A 193 2.12 2.02 38.86
N LEU A 194 2.38 1.94 37.56
CA LEU A 194 2.43 0.69 36.82
C LEU A 194 3.42 -0.22 37.56
N ARG A 195 2.91 -1.05 38.46
CA ARG A 195 3.60 -2.24 38.95
C ARG A 195 3.80 -3.11 37.71
N PHE A 196 4.96 -2.95 37.09
CA PHE A 196 5.54 -3.97 36.24
C PHE A 196 5.49 -5.26 37.06
N ARG A 197 4.64 -6.17 36.61
CA ARG A 197 4.55 -7.52 37.11
C ARG A 197 5.92 -8.14 36.80
N ARG A 198 6.79 -8.09 37.79
CA ARG A 198 8.09 -8.75 37.84
C ARG A 198 7.83 -10.20 37.41
N GLN A 199 8.36 -10.60 36.26
CA GLN A 199 8.44 -12.02 35.93
C GLN A 199 9.18 -12.70 37.08
N PRO A 200 8.72 -13.87 37.56
CA PRO A 200 9.47 -14.64 38.53
C PRO A 200 10.79 -15.09 37.88
N GLU A 201 11.88 -14.51 38.36
CA GLU A 201 13.23 -15.06 38.24
C GLU A 201 13.23 -16.41 38.96
N GLY A 202 13.26 -17.51 38.21
CA GLY A 202 13.13 -18.83 38.83
C GLY A 202 13.16 -19.99 37.84
N ALA A 203 14.21 -20.09 37.02
CA ALA A 203 14.66 -21.36 36.47
C ALA A 203 16.12 -21.20 35.99
N VAL A 204 17.04 -21.33 36.94
CA VAL A 204 18.44 -21.66 36.67
C VAL A 204 18.45 -23.10 36.18
N GLY A 205 18.41 -23.29 34.87
CA GLY A 205 18.56 -24.57 34.19
C GLY A 205 19.84 -24.56 33.35
N GLU A 206 20.87 -25.20 33.90
CA GLU A 206 21.96 -25.93 33.23
C GLU A 206 22.74 -25.25 32.08
N PRO A 207 24.00 -24.82 32.32
CA PRO A 207 24.96 -24.52 31.26
C PRO A 207 25.59 -25.82 30.76
N GLY A 208 24.98 -26.49 29.79
CA GLY A 208 25.62 -27.69 29.26
C GLY A 208 24.78 -28.53 28.32
N SER A 209 24.61 -28.10 27.07
CA SER A 209 24.44 -29.06 25.98
C SER A 209 24.69 -28.38 24.63
N MET A 210 25.87 -28.70 24.08
CA MET A 210 26.11 -29.02 22.68
C MET A 210 25.73 -27.95 21.65
N MET A 211 26.77 -27.31 21.11
CA MET A 211 26.79 -26.90 19.69
C MET A 211 26.40 -28.12 18.84
N GLU A 212 25.12 -28.30 18.57
CA GLU A 212 24.70 -29.07 17.39
C GLU A 212 25.15 -28.28 16.15
N PRO A 213 25.81 -28.93 15.18
CA PRO A 213 26.22 -28.28 13.95
C PRO A 213 24.97 -27.88 13.17
N MET A 214 24.61 -26.59 13.28
CA MET A 214 23.48 -25.96 12.57
C MET A 214 23.70 -25.85 11.04
N GLN A 215 24.66 -26.59 10.48
CA GLN A 215 25.15 -26.46 9.11
C GLN A 215 24.59 -27.50 8.13
N GLU A 216 23.92 -28.56 8.58
CA GLU A 216 23.55 -29.69 7.70
C GLU A 216 22.04 -29.80 7.42
N ARG A 217 21.32 -28.67 7.40
CA ARG A 217 19.89 -28.62 7.03
C ARG A 217 19.56 -27.68 5.87
N MET A 218 20.57 -27.20 5.15
CA MET A 218 20.42 -26.28 4.00
C MET A 218 20.67 -26.93 2.64
N GLU A 219 20.68 -28.26 2.53
CA GLU A 219 20.87 -28.91 1.24
C GLU A 219 19.61 -29.69 0.84
N ALA A 220 19.08 -29.35 -0.34
CA ALA A 220 18.05 -30.05 -1.12
C ALA A 220 16.56 -29.72 -0.86
N GLY A 221 16.20 -28.44 -0.85
CA GLY A 221 14.84 -28.02 -1.20
C GLY A 221 14.89 -26.73 -2.00
N ASP A 222 14.19 -26.68 -3.13
CA ASP A 222 14.10 -25.52 -4.02
C ASP A 222 14.07 -24.19 -3.24
N GLY A 223 15.05 -23.33 -3.51
CA GLY A 223 15.44 -22.23 -2.62
C GLY A 223 14.37 -21.13 -2.45
N PRO A 224 14.60 -20.16 -1.54
CA PRO A 224 13.67 -19.06 -1.21
C PRO A 224 13.27 -18.17 -2.39
N LEU A 225 13.97 -18.24 -3.53
CA LEU A 225 13.58 -17.58 -4.77
C LEU A 225 12.29 -18.17 -5.36
N ASP A 226 12.04 -19.46 -5.16
CA ASP A 226 10.84 -20.15 -5.63
C ASP A 226 9.61 -19.73 -4.80
N ALA A 227 9.79 -19.56 -3.48
CA ALA A 227 8.71 -19.11 -2.61
C ALA A 227 8.17 -17.72 -2.98
N HIS A 228 9.05 -16.80 -3.39
CA HIS A 228 8.64 -15.48 -3.86
C HIS A 228 7.89 -15.57 -5.20
N ALA A 229 8.39 -16.35 -6.16
CA ALA A 229 7.73 -16.54 -7.45
C ALA A 229 6.32 -17.14 -7.28
N ARG A 230 6.20 -18.17 -6.44
CA ARG A 230 4.91 -18.82 -6.13
C ARG A 230 3.95 -17.87 -5.41
N LEU A 231 4.44 -17.02 -4.50
CA LEU A 231 3.60 -16.00 -3.88
C LEU A 231 3.08 -14.99 -4.89
N VAL A 232 3.90 -14.55 -5.85
CA VAL A 232 3.46 -13.64 -6.92
C VAL A 232 2.40 -14.30 -7.80
N GLU A 233 2.57 -15.59 -8.15
CA GLU A 233 1.58 -16.35 -8.90
C GLU A 233 0.24 -16.43 -8.15
N LEU A 234 0.26 -16.83 -6.88
CA LEU A 234 -0.94 -16.89 -6.03
C LEU A 234 -1.59 -15.52 -5.86
N GLN A 235 -0.80 -14.45 -5.74
CA GLN A 235 -1.32 -13.09 -5.69
C GLN A 235 -1.98 -12.65 -7.00
N SER A 236 -1.42 -13.04 -8.14
CA SER A 236 -2.01 -12.75 -9.46
C SER A 236 -3.29 -13.55 -9.72
N ALA A 237 -3.43 -14.73 -9.11
CA ALA A 237 -4.64 -15.55 -9.16
C ALA A 237 -5.72 -15.10 -8.17
N ALA A 238 -5.40 -14.19 -7.24
CA ALA A 238 -6.38 -13.67 -6.30
C ALA A 238 -7.39 -12.76 -7.03
N PRO A 239 -8.68 -12.80 -6.65
CA PRO A 239 -9.69 -11.90 -7.21
C PRO A 239 -9.25 -10.43 -7.09
N SER A 240 -9.23 -9.72 -8.22
CA SER A 240 -8.72 -8.35 -8.28
C SER A 240 -9.79 -7.33 -7.92
N GLN A 241 -9.48 -6.43 -6.98
CA GLN A 241 -10.33 -5.29 -6.64
C GLN A 241 -10.60 -4.41 -7.88
N GLY A 242 -9.60 -4.25 -8.76
CA GLY A 242 -9.74 -3.43 -9.97
C GLY A 242 -10.73 -4.02 -10.97
N GLU A 243 -10.82 -5.35 -11.06
CA GLU A 243 -11.81 -6.01 -11.94
C GLU A 243 -13.24 -5.82 -11.44
N LEU A 244 -13.45 -5.84 -10.12
CA LEU A 244 -14.74 -5.47 -9.54
C LEU A 244 -15.07 -4.00 -9.84
N GLU A 245 -14.13 -3.09 -9.62
CA GLU A 245 -14.32 -1.65 -9.88
C GLU A 245 -14.68 -1.37 -11.35
N ILE A 246 -14.00 -2.03 -12.29
CA ILE A 246 -14.30 -1.93 -13.72
C ILE A 246 -15.72 -2.44 -14.02
N ARG A 247 -16.10 -3.63 -13.54
CA ARG A 247 -17.44 -4.20 -13.73
C ARG A 247 -18.54 -3.27 -13.19
N LEU A 248 -18.32 -2.69 -12.02
CA LEU A 248 -19.27 -1.75 -11.40
C LEU A 248 -19.32 -0.42 -12.15
N TRP A 249 -18.18 0.09 -12.62
CA TRP A 249 -18.12 1.33 -13.41
C TRP A 249 -18.82 1.20 -14.76
N GLU A 250 -18.63 0.08 -15.44
CA GLU A 250 -19.25 -0.19 -16.75
C GLU A 250 -20.78 -0.23 -16.69
N MET A 251 -21.34 -0.62 -15.55
CA MET A 251 -22.78 -0.67 -15.31
C MET A 251 -23.42 0.71 -15.10
N LEU A 252 -22.62 1.73 -14.75
CA LEU A 252 -23.10 3.11 -14.61
C LEU A 252 -23.31 3.75 -15.98
N ALA A 253 -24.36 4.56 -16.12
CA ALA A 253 -24.56 5.43 -17.27
C ALA A 253 -23.51 6.54 -17.30
N GLU A 254 -23.24 7.12 -18.47
CA GLU A 254 -22.29 8.23 -18.63
C GLU A 254 -22.48 9.39 -17.63
N PRO A 255 -23.70 9.96 -17.43
CA PRO A 255 -23.87 11.03 -16.45
C PRO A 255 -23.64 10.57 -15.00
N GLN A 256 -23.92 9.30 -14.69
CA GLN A 256 -23.62 8.72 -13.36
C GLN A 256 -22.11 8.59 -13.14
N ARG A 257 -21.36 8.17 -14.18
CA ARG A 257 -19.89 8.07 -14.13
C ARG A 257 -19.24 9.42 -13.90
N GLU A 258 -19.76 10.50 -14.49
CA GLU A 258 -19.24 11.85 -14.24
C GLU A 258 -19.37 12.25 -12.76
N VAL A 259 -20.54 12.01 -12.16
CA VAL A 259 -20.80 12.33 -10.74
C VAL A 259 -19.91 11.49 -9.81
N VAL A 260 -19.82 10.18 -10.06
CA VAL A 260 -18.95 9.29 -9.28
C VAL A 260 -17.49 9.68 -9.47
N GLY A 261 -17.05 9.95 -10.70
CA GLY A 261 -15.69 10.42 -11.01
C GLY A 261 -15.33 11.69 -10.24
N ALA A 262 -16.21 12.69 -10.24
CA ALA A 262 -16.01 13.93 -9.49
C ALA A 262 -15.90 13.68 -7.97
N ALA A 263 -16.68 12.74 -7.42
CA ALA A 263 -16.58 12.37 -6.01
C ALA A 263 -15.24 11.67 -5.68
N LEU A 264 -14.75 10.80 -6.56
CA LEU A 264 -13.46 10.14 -6.42
C LEU A 264 -12.31 11.13 -6.52
N ASP A 265 -12.37 12.07 -7.46
CA ASP A 265 -11.38 13.13 -7.63
C ASP A 265 -11.32 14.05 -6.40
N ALA A 266 -12.47 14.42 -5.84
CA ALA A 266 -12.55 15.20 -4.61
C ALA A 266 -11.88 14.48 -3.42
N TYR A 267 -12.12 13.17 -3.28
CA TYR A 267 -11.44 12.36 -2.27
C TYR A 267 -9.92 12.32 -2.49
N LEU A 268 -9.47 12.12 -3.73
CA LEU A 268 -8.04 12.10 -4.05
C LEU A 268 -7.37 13.44 -3.73
N ALA A 269 -8.03 14.55 -4.05
CA ALA A 269 -7.57 15.90 -3.71
C ALA A 269 -7.46 16.09 -2.19
N GLU A 270 -8.46 15.65 -1.40
CA GLU A 270 -8.41 15.71 0.06
C GLU A 270 -7.23 14.91 0.63
N VAL A 271 -7.02 13.69 0.13
CA VAL A 271 -5.92 12.82 0.55
C VAL A 271 -4.56 13.44 0.20
N GLN A 272 -4.44 14.11 -0.95
CA GLN A 272 -3.22 14.84 -1.32
C GLN A 272 -2.97 16.02 -0.39
N ALA A 273 -3.97 16.88 -0.16
CA ALA A 273 -3.87 18.03 0.73
C ALA A 273 -3.46 17.62 2.16
N ARG A 274 -4.08 16.56 2.70
CA ARG A 274 -3.74 16.03 4.03
C ARG A 274 -2.30 15.55 4.14
N ARG A 275 -1.73 14.99 3.05
CA ARG A 275 -0.32 14.57 3.05
C ARG A 275 0.64 15.75 3.00
N GLU A 276 0.30 16.79 2.26
CA GLU A 276 1.08 18.02 2.21
C GLU A 276 1.10 18.70 3.57
N GLU A 277 -0.06 18.78 4.24
CA GLU A 277 -0.15 19.27 5.62
C GLU A 277 0.73 18.44 6.58
N GLN A 278 0.67 17.10 6.51
CA GLN A 278 1.53 16.24 7.32
C GLN A 278 3.03 16.42 7.02
N ARG A 279 3.41 16.69 5.77
CA ARG A 279 4.80 16.98 5.39
C ARG A 279 5.26 18.29 5.98
N LEU A 280 4.46 19.35 5.86
CA LEU A 280 4.75 20.66 6.44
C LEU A 280 4.82 20.58 7.97
N ALA A 281 3.91 19.86 8.61
CA ALA A 281 3.91 19.64 10.06
C ALA A 281 5.21 18.96 10.54
N LYS A 282 5.63 17.88 9.86
CA LYS A 282 6.91 17.20 10.15
C LYS A 282 8.12 18.08 9.89
N GLU A 283 8.09 18.93 8.87
CA GLU A 283 9.17 19.88 8.61
C GLU A 283 9.27 20.95 9.71
N ILE A 284 8.13 21.50 10.15
CA ILE A 284 8.07 22.44 11.27
C ILE A 284 8.57 21.78 12.55
N GLU A 285 8.16 20.53 12.83
CA GLU A 285 8.64 19.77 13.98
C GLU A 285 10.15 19.52 13.92
N ARG A 286 10.68 19.12 12.75
CA ARG A 286 12.12 18.93 12.54
C ARG A 286 12.90 20.24 12.74
N ARG A 287 12.39 21.37 12.24
CA ARG A 287 12.99 22.70 12.45
C ARG A 287 12.96 23.08 13.94
N LYS A 288 11.84 22.88 14.63
CA LYS A 288 11.72 23.13 16.08
C LYS A 288 12.66 22.24 16.91
N GLY A 289 12.76 20.95 16.59
CA GLY A 289 13.67 20.01 17.24
C GLY A 289 15.14 20.37 17.04
N SER A 290 15.50 20.78 15.82
CA SER A 290 16.88 21.23 15.51
C SER A 290 17.27 22.53 16.23
N ALA A 291 16.32 23.43 16.50
CA ALA A 291 16.55 24.65 17.25
C ALA A 291 16.71 24.39 18.76
N LYS A 292 15.99 23.41 19.31
CA LYS A 292 16.01 23.11 20.76
C LYS A 292 17.26 22.32 21.21
N GLY A 293 17.95 21.65 20.29
CA GLY A 293 19.15 20.86 20.57
C GLY A 293 20.49 21.59 20.42
N ARG A 294 20.51 22.84 19.95
CA ARG A 294 21.75 23.65 19.87
C ARG A 294 21.81 24.59 21.05
N THR A 295 22.56 24.22 22.09
CA THR A 295 22.88 25.17 23.15
C THR A 295 23.73 26.32 22.58
N PRO A 296 23.69 27.54 23.16
CA PRO A 296 24.58 28.63 22.76
C PRO A 296 26.07 28.24 22.79
N SER A 297 26.46 27.30 23.65
CA SER A 297 27.79 26.70 23.71
C SER A 297 28.13 25.84 22.48
N ASP A 298 27.19 25.04 21.97
CA ASP A 298 27.41 24.25 20.73
C ASP A 298 27.53 25.14 19.49
N ARG A 299 26.85 26.30 19.51
CA ARG A 299 26.92 27.30 18.44
C ARG A 299 28.31 27.92 18.32
N LYS A 300 28.96 28.24 19.45
CA LYS A 300 30.34 28.75 19.48
C LYS A 300 31.38 27.70 19.06
N ARG A 301 31.15 26.41 19.33
CA ARG A 301 32.05 25.32 18.89
C ARG A 301 32.00 25.09 17.38
N GLY A 302 30.86 25.38 16.74
CA GLY A 302 30.67 25.27 15.29
C GLY A 302 31.28 26.42 14.48
N GLU A 303 31.22 27.67 14.97
CA GLU A 303 31.82 28.84 14.29
C GLU A 303 33.35 28.73 14.21
N ASN A 304 34.02 28.21 15.24
CA ASN A 304 35.46 27.96 15.20
C ASN A 304 35.86 26.84 14.21
N ALA A 305 34.97 25.89 13.91
CA ALA A 305 35.23 24.84 12.92
C ALA A 305 34.97 25.31 11.48
N GLN A 306 34.16 26.34 11.28
CA GLN A 306 33.80 26.86 9.94
C GLN A 306 34.90 27.75 9.35
N GLY A 307 35.68 28.44 10.19
CA GLY A 307 36.90 29.15 9.77
C GLY A 307 38.02 28.22 9.26
N VAL A 308 37.97 26.93 9.60
CA VAL A 308 39.04 25.96 9.26
C VAL A 308 38.75 25.16 7.98
N ARG A 309 37.47 25.06 7.57
CA ARG A 309 37.11 24.37 6.31
C ARG A 309 37.55 25.09 5.04
N GLY A 310 37.99 26.34 5.13
CA GLY A 310 38.61 27.05 4.01
C GLY A 310 39.98 26.50 3.58
N LEU A 311 40.59 25.59 4.36
CA LEU A 311 41.90 25.02 4.08
C LEU A 311 41.86 23.68 3.32
N GLY A 312 40.67 23.12 3.03
CA GLY A 312 40.53 21.87 2.28
C GLY A 312 41.12 20.63 2.98
N LEU A 313 41.43 20.70 4.26
CA LEU A 313 41.99 19.58 5.03
C LEU A 313 40.85 18.71 5.57
N ASP A 314 40.98 17.38 5.42
CA ASP A 314 40.05 16.44 6.02
C ASP A 314 40.14 16.45 7.56
N ASN A 315 39.09 15.96 8.24
CA ASN A 315 39.01 15.99 9.70
C ASN A 315 40.18 15.23 10.39
N ALA A 316 40.72 14.19 9.73
CA ALA A 316 41.81 13.39 10.26
C ALA A 316 43.16 14.12 10.21
N THR A 317 43.38 14.95 9.18
CA THR A 317 44.57 15.77 9.03
C THR A 317 44.52 16.98 9.97
N MET A 318 43.33 17.55 10.16
CA MET A 318 43.13 18.66 11.09
C MET A 318 43.39 18.26 12.56
N GLY A 319 42.95 17.05 12.95
CA GLY A 319 43.26 16.51 14.28
C GLY A 319 44.77 16.41 14.55
N ARG A 320 45.55 15.96 13.56
CA ARG A 320 47.01 15.87 13.66
C ARG A 320 47.70 17.23 13.70
N VAL A 321 47.20 18.22 12.96
CA VAL A 321 47.75 19.59 12.97
C VAL A 321 47.54 20.24 14.34
N LEU A 322 46.34 20.09 14.92
CA LEU A 322 46.06 20.62 16.26
C LEU A 322 46.88 19.93 17.35
N GLU A 323 47.06 18.61 17.28
CA GLU A 323 47.90 17.86 18.23
C GLU A 323 49.38 18.32 18.21
N VAL A 324 49.91 18.66 17.02
CA VAL A 324 51.26 19.20 16.86
C VAL A 324 51.37 20.66 17.36
N LEU A 325 50.30 21.44 17.26
CA LEU A 325 50.28 22.81 17.80
C LEU A 325 50.15 22.83 19.33
N ASP A 326 49.37 21.92 19.91
CA ASP A 326 49.14 21.83 21.36
C ASP A 326 50.38 21.33 22.12
N THR A 327 51.25 20.57 21.46
CA THR A 327 52.53 20.09 22.02
C THR A 327 53.64 21.14 22.00
N GLY A 328 53.37 22.36 21.53
CA GLY A 328 54.23 23.54 21.72
C GLY A 328 55.61 23.49 21.03
N THR A 329 55.89 22.47 20.22
CA THR A 329 57.17 22.32 19.51
C THR A 329 56.91 21.96 18.05
N ILE A 330 56.82 22.97 17.19
CA ILE A 330 56.81 22.75 15.74
C ILE A 330 58.25 22.43 15.32
N PRO A 331 58.55 21.23 14.79
CA PRO A 331 59.89 20.91 14.32
C PRO A 331 60.32 21.91 13.24
N GLN A 332 61.52 22.49 13.33
CA GLN A 332 62.02 23.52 12.40
C GLN A 332 61.87 23.15 10.91
N LYS A 333 61.94 21.85 10.59
CA LYS A 333 61.77 21.32 9.23
C LYS A 333 60.35 21.48 8.67
N LEU A 334 59.33 21.60 9.52
CA LEU A 334 57.95 21.90 9.13
C LEU A 334 57.72 23.41 8.96
N TRP A 335 58.38 24.24 9.79
CA TRP A 335 58.26 25.70 9.71
C TRP A 335 58.75 26.25 8.36
N SER A 336 59.87 25.73 7.84
CA SER A 336 60.42 26.13 6.54
C SER A 336 59.58 25.72 5.33
N ARG A 337 58.61 24.82 5.50
CA ARG A 337 57.71 24.34 4.43
C ARG A 337 56.35 25.02 4.42
N LEU A 338 56.03 25.84 5.43
CA LEU A 338 54.79 26.60 5.45
C LEU A 338 54.86 27.78 4.45
N PRO A 339 53.74 28.11 3.76
CA PRO A 339 53.66 29.30 2.91
C PRO A 339 53.99 30.58 3.70
N ASP A 340 54.61 31.57 3.06
CA ASP A 340 55.09 32.81 3.73
C ASP A 340 53.99 33.60 4.46
N ARG A 341 52.72 33.39 4.08
CA ARG A 341 51.54 33.99 4.74
C ARG A 341 51.16 33.34 6.09
N ILE A 342 51.75 32.18 6.43
CA ILE A 342 51.52 31.43 7.69
C ILE A 342 52.77 31.48 8.60
N ARG A 343 53.97 31.59 8.01
CA ARG A 343 55.21 31.85 8.77
C ARG A 343 55.21 33.24 9.39
#